data_AF-A0AA40S587-F1
#
_entry.id   AF-A0AA40S587-F1
#
_cell.length_a   1.000
_cell.length_b   1.000
_cell.length_c   1.000
_cell.angle_alpha   90.00
_cell.angle_beta   90.00
_cell.angle_gamma   90.00
#
_symmetry.space_group_name_H-M   'P 1'
#
loop_
_entity.id
_entity.type
_entity.pdbx_description
1 polymer ?
#
loop_
_entity_poly.entity_id
_entity_poly.type
_entity_poly.pdbx_seq_one_letter_code
_entity_poly.pdbx_strand_id
1 'polypeptide(L)'
;MPSLATATRDYARALDAGLIDSLSAHEMTRLYLGMGGEIWAWQRARRLVGLPAWRAKPVLVESGEREAAATWMLQDIPMWERALTALEAEAARARRYHMPPPAPLVVPPAVMAAIKAHRDAALERALRRRGRGDEGGGGPDLVPTAPTAGPPPGR
;
A
#
# COMPACT_ATOMS: atom_id res chain seq x y z
N MET A 1 -17.74 19.48 14.94
CA MET A 1 -16.89 18.51 14.22
C MET A 1 -15.46 18.69 14.73
N PRO A 2 -14.74 17.62 15.12
CA PRO A 2 -13.34 17.76 15.55
C PRO A 2 -12.45 18.18 14.38
N SER A 3 -11.37 18.90 14.67
CA SER A 3 -10.30 19.17 13.70
C SER A 3 -9.65 17.88 13.20
N LEU A 4 -9.01 17.92 12.03
CA LEU A 4 -8.33 16.77 11.44
C LEU A 4 -7.25 16.20 12.39
N ALA A 5 -6.47 17.08 13.02
CA ALA A 5 -5.44 16.69 13.98
C ALA A 5 -6.03 15.99 15.22
N THR A 6 -7.19 16.45 15.71
CA THR A 6 -7.88 15.82 16.83
C THR A 6 -8.44 14.46 16.41
N ALA A 7 -9.13 14.39 15.28
CA ALA A 7 -9.74 13.15 14.79
C ALA A 7 -8.70 12.06 14.51
N THR A 8 -7.57 12.40 13.87
CA THR A 8 -6.49 11.42 13.59
C THR A 8 -5.76 10.98 14.84
N ARG A 9 -5.60 11.87 15.84
CA ARG A 9 -5.04 11.53 17.15
C ARG A 9 -5.95 10.58 17.94
N ASP A 10 -7.24 10.87 18.00
CA ASP A 10 -8.22 10.05 18.72
C ASP A 10 -8.37 8.68 18.06
N TYR A 11 -8.39 8.64 16.71
CA TYR A 11 -8.35 7.39 15.95
C TYR A 11 -7.11 6.56 16.29
N ALA A 12 -5.92 7.18 16.27
CA ALA A 12 -4.69 6.48 16.58
C ALA A 12 -4.68 5.94 18.01
N ARG A 13 -5.16 6.72 18.98
CA ARG A 13 -5.30 6.26 20.38
C ARG A 13 -6.25 5.08 20.50
N ALA A 14 -7.40 5.11 19.83
CA ALA A 14 -8.35 4.00 19.84
C ALA A 14 -7.77 2.74 19.17
N LEU A 15 -6.99 2.92 18.10
CA LEU A 15 -6.31 1.83 17.42
C LEU A 15 -5.21 1.21 18.31
N ASP A 16 -4.37 2.04 18.91
CA ASP A 16 -3.28 1.61 19.80
C ASP A 16 -3.83 0.88 21.05
N ALA A 17 -5.01 1.26 21.52
CA ALA A 17 -5.72 0.60 22.63
C ALA A 17 -6.51 -0.66 22.21
N GLY A 18 -6.58 -0.99 20.91
CA GLY A 18 -7.39 -2.12 20.41
C GLY A 18 -8.90 -1.90 20.51
N LEU A 19 -9.36 -0.66 20.69
CA LEU A 19 -10.76 -0.32 20.96
C LEU A 19 -11.52 0.15 19.71
N ILE A 20 -10.84 0.29 18.57
CA ILE A 20 -11.42 0.89 17.37
C ILE A 20 -12.71 0.18 16.89
N ASP A 21 -12.80 -1.14 17.03
CA ASP A 21 -13.97 -1.94 16.61
C ASP A 21 -15.10 -1.92 17.65
N SER A 22 -14.82 -1.44 18.87
CA SER A 22 -15.78 -1.33 19.97
C SER A 22 -16.33 0.09 20.15
N LEU A 23 -15.86 1.06 19.35
CA LEU A 23 -16.34 2.43 19.40
C LEU A 23 -17.85 2.50 19.10
N SER A 24 -18.54 3.41 19.78
CA SER A 24 -19.94 3.68 19.47
C SER A 24 -20.11 4.21 18.05
N ALA A 25 -21.29 4.01 17.47
CA ALA A 25 -21.62 4.54 16.14
C ALA A 25 -21.44 6.08 16.07
N HIS A 26 -21.74 6.80 17.16
CA HIS A 26 -21.53 8.24 17.27
C HIS A 26 -20.04 8.61 17.19
N GLU A 27 -19.18 7.91 17.91
CA GLU A 27 -17.74 8.14 17.89
C GLU A 27 -17.14 7.82 16.53
N MET A 28 -17.53 6.70 15.91
CA MET A 28 -17.10 6.36 14.55
C MET A 28 -17.51 7.46 13.56
N THR A 29 -18.75 7.93 13.63
CA THR A 29 -19.26 9.01 12.76
C THR A 29 -18.48 10.31 12.97
N ARG A 30 -18.21 10.67 14.23
CA ARG A 30 -17.44 11.87 14.58
C ARG A 30 -16.02 11.81 14.01
N LEU A 31 -15.35 10.66 14.12
CA LEU A 31 -14.01 10.45 13.57
C LEU A 31 -14.01 10.50 12.04
N TYR A 32 -14.98 9.82 11.41
CA TYR A 32 -15.17 9.82 9.97
C TYR A 32 -15.34 11.24 9.42
N LEU A 33 -16.22 12.04 10.02
CA LEU A 33 -16.49 13.39 9.56
C LEU A 33 -15.30 14.34 9.81
N GLY A 34 -14.54 14.17 10.89
CA GLY A 34 -13.32 14.94 11.13
C GLY A 34 -12.19 14.63 10.15
N MET A 35 -11.99 13.35 9.83
CA MET A 35 -10.98 12.93 8.86
C MET A 35 -11.39 13.15 7.41
N GLY A 36 -12.68 13.04 7.09
CA GLY A 36 -13.17 12.92 5.72
C GLY A 36 -12.97 11.51 5.15
N GLY A 37 -13.70 11.20 4.09
CA GLY A 37 -13.77 9.84 3.54
C GLY A 37 -12.43 9.27 3.06
N GLU A 38 -11.60 10.10 2.41
CA GLU A 38 -10.32 9.64 1.84
C GLU A 38 -9.31 9.29 2.93
N ILE A 39 -9.11 10.16 3.92
CA ILE A 39 -8.20 9.91 5.04
C ILE A 39 -8.71 8.74 5.88
N TRP A 40 -10.03 8.63 6.09
CA TRP A 40 -10.62 7.48 6.77
C TRP A 40 -10.31 6.16 6.05
N ALA A 41 -10.52 6.11 4.73
CA ALA A 41 -10.21 4.94 3.93
C ALA A 41 -8.71 4.60 3.97
N TRP A 42 -7.85 5.61 3.90
CA TRP A 42 -6.41 5.42 3.97
C TRP A 42 -5.95 4.87 5.32
N GLN A 43 -6.47 5.39 6.43
CA GLN A 43 -6.19 4.85 7.75
C GLN A 43 -6.62 3.39 7.87
N ARG A 44 -7.78 3.04 7.31
CA ARG A 44 -8.24 1.65 7.25
C ARG A 44 -7.31 0.77 6.41
N ALA A 45 -6.85 1.25 5.26
CA ALA A 45 -5.89 0.52 4.43
C ALA A 45 -4.58 0.26 5.19
N ARG A 46 -4.05 1.27 5.88
CA ARG A 46 -2.86 1.14 6.74
C ARG A 46 -3.06 0.10 7.84
N ARG A 47 -4.22 0.12 8.51
CA ARG A 47 -4.58 -0.89 9.53
C ARG A 47 -4.59 -2.31 8.95
N LEU A 48 -5.18 -2.52 7.77
CA LEU A 48 -5.26 -3.84 7.13
C LEU A 48 -3.87 -4.44 6.86
N VAL A 49 -2.86 -3.59 6.62
CA VAL A 49 -1.48 -4.02 6.40
C VAL A 49 -0.59 -3.91 7.64
N GLY A 50 -1.16 -3.63 8.82
CA GLY A 50 -0.44 -3.54 10.09
C GLY A 50 0.49 -2.32 10.22
N LEU A 51 0.27 -1.27 9.43
CA LEU A 51 1.02 -0.01 9.56
C LEU A 51 0.42 0.88 10.65
N PRO A 52 1.24 1.70 11.33
CA PRO A 52 0.74 2.63 12.35
C PRO A 52 -0.19 3.67 11.72
N ALA A 53 -1.16 4.13 12.51
CA ALA A 53 -2.06 5.19 12.11
C ALA A 53 -1.29 6.47 11.76
N TRP A 54 -1.66 7.11 10.65
CA TRP A 54 -1.15 8.43 10.30
C TRP A 54 -1.73 9.49 11.26
N ARG A 55 -1.01 10.58 11.50
CA ARG A 55 -1.45 11.64 12.40
C ARG A 55 -1.18 12.99 11.74
N ALA A 56 -2.23 13.82 11.64
CA ALA A 56 -2.06 15.17 11.15
C ALA A 56 -1.33 16.04 12.18
N LYS A 57 -0.47 16.93 11.71
CA LYS A 57 0.26 17.87 12.56
C LYS A 57 -0.67 19.03 12.95
N PRO A 58 -0.83 19.34 14.26
CA PRO A 58 -1.75 20.38 14.71
C PRO A 58 -1.28 21.81 14.40
N VAL A 59 0.00 21.98 14.07
CA VAL A 59 0.62 23.29 13.79
C VAL A 59 0.40 23.74 12.34
N LEU A 60 0.07 22.80 11.45
CA LEU A 60 -0.11 23.08 10.03
C LEU A 60 -1.58 23.35 9.71
N VAL A 61 -1.80 24.14 8.66
CA VAL A 61 -3.14 24.40 8.14
C VAL A 61 -3.74 23.08 7.65
N GLU A 62 -5.00 22.82 8.00
CA GLU A 62 -5.65 21.53 7.71
C GLU A 62 -5.67 21.20 6.22
N SER A 63 -5.85 22.19 5.34
CA SER A 63 -5.82 21.98 3.88
C SER A 63 -4.47 21.42 3.42
N GLY A 64 -3.36 21.98 3.92
CA GLY A 64 -2.02 21.50 3.59
C GLY A 64 -1.76 20.07 4.06
N GLU A 65 -2.26 19.69 5.24
CA GLU A 65 -2.16 18.31 5.72
C GLU A 65 -2.99 17.33 4.88
N ARG A 66 -4.16 17.75 4.40
CA ARG A 66 -5.00 16.94 3.50
C ARG A 66 -4.32 16.75 2.14
N GLU A 67 -3.73 17.79 1.57
CA GLU A 67 -2.98 17.73 0.32
C GLU A 67 -1.72 16.85 0.44
N ALA A 68 -0.99 16.97 1.56
CA ALA A 68 0.14 16.10 1.85
C ALA A 68 -0.28 14.64 1.99
N ALA A 69 -1.39 14.37 2.71
CA ALA A 69 -1.95 13.03 2.83
C ALA A 69 -2.34 12.45 1.45
N ALA A 70 -3.02 13.22 0.60
CA ALA A 70 -3.38 12.80 -0.75
C ALA A 70 -2.14 12.45 -1.59
N THR A 71 -1.07 13.23 -1.47
CA THR A 71 0.20 12.97 -2.13
C THR A 71 0.82 11.64 -1.65
N TRP A 72 0.85 11.40 -0.34
CA TRP A 72 1.38 10.14 0.21
C TRP A 72 0.52 8.92 -0.17
N MET A 73 -0.80 9.07 -0.26
CA MET A 73 -1.68 7.99 -0.72
C MET A 73 -1.35 7.55 -2.15
N LEU A 74 -0.99 8.48 -3.04
CA LEU A 74 -0.61 8.18 -4.42
C LEU A 74 0.81 7.63 -4.57
N GLN A 75 1.71 7.99 -3.65
CA GLN A 75 3.09 7.50 -3.67
C GLN A 75 3.19 6.04 -3.22
N ASP A 76 2.30 5.58 -2.35
CA ASP A 76 2.33 4.23 -1.76
C ASP A 76 1.26 3.30 -2.36
N ILE A 77 1.26 3.16 -3.69
CA ILE A 77 0.39 2.21 -4.42
C ILE A 77 0.59 0.76 -3.93
N PRO A 78 1.82 0.27 -3.68
CA PRO A 78 2.01 -1.10 -3.20
C PRO A 78 1.34 -1.36 -1.83
N MET A 79 1.24 -0.36 -0.95
CA MET A 79 0.49 -0.49 0.30
C MET A 79 -1.01 -0.68 0.05
N TRP A 80 -1.60 0.10 -0.86
CA TRP A 80 -3.01 -0.06 -1.22
C TRP A 80 -3.32 -1.43 -1.82
N GLU A 81 -2.45 -1.94 -2.70
CA GLU A 81 -2.60 -3.29 -3.26
C GLU A 81 -2.56 -4.36 -2.17
N ARG A 82 -1.60 -4.27 -1.24
CA ARG A 82 -1.53 -5.19 -0.09
C ARG A 82 -2.77 -5.09 0.80
N ALA A 83 -3.31 -3.89 1.02
CA ALA A 83 -4.52 -3.70 1.81
C ALA A 83 -5.75 -4.35 1.15
N LEU A 84 -5.89 -4.24 -0.17
CA LEU A 84 -6.97 -4.92 -0.91
C LEU A 84 -6.85 -6.45 -0.81
N THR A 85 -5.64 -6.99 -0.97
CA THR A 85 -5.40 -8.43 -0.78
C THR A 85 -5.70 -8.88 0.65
N ALA A 86 -5.34 -8.08 1.66
CA ALA A 86 -5.66 -8.39 3.06
C ALA A 86 -7.17 -8.39 3.31
N LEU A 87 -7.91 -7.44 2.72
CA LEU A 87 -9.38 -7.41 2.81
C LEU A 87 -10.02 -8.62 2.14
N GLU A 88 -9.53 -9.06 0.98
CA GLU A 88 -10.01 -10.26 0.31
C GLU A 88 -9.79 -11.52 1.18
N ALA A 89 -8.63 -11.62 1.83
CA ALA A 89 -8.32 -12.71 2.75
C ALA A 89 -9.23 -12.70 3.99
N GLU A 90 -9.51 -11.52 4.56
CA GLU A 90 -10.46 -11.34 5.65
C GLU A 90 -11.89 -11.72 5.23
N ALA A 91 -12.33 -11.30 4.05
CA ALA A 91 -13.64 -11.66 3.51
C ALA A 91 -13.75 -13.18 3.24
N ALA A 92 -12.68 -13.81 2.75
CA ALA A 92 -12.63 -15.26 2.59
C ALA A 92 -12.72 -16.01 3.92
N ARG A 93 -12.04 -15.50 4.96
CA ARG A 93 -12.15 -16.01 6.33
C ARG A 93 -13.57 -15.86 6.86
N ALA A 94 -14.18 -14.67 6.72
CA ALA A 94 -15.54 -14.43 7.18
C ALA A 94 -16.53 -15.40 6.55
N ARG A 95 -16.43 -15.64 5.23
CA ARG A 95 -17.24 -16.66 4.53
C ARG A 95 -17.04 -18.07 5.09
N ARG A 96 -15.78 -18.48 5.29
CA ARG A 96 -15.43 -19.82 5.80
C ARG A 96 -16.02 -20.10 7.18
N TYR A 97 -16.09 -19.08 8.03
CA TYR A 97 -16.56 -19.20 9.41
C TYR A 97 -17.96 -18.62 9.63
N HIS A 98 -18.71 -18.36 8.56
CA HIS A 98 -20.07 -17.79 8.62
C HIS A 98 -20.17 -16.49 9.46
N MET A 99 -19.10 -15.69 9.45
CA MET A 99 -19.09 -14.37 10.09
C MET A 99 -19.62 -13.30 9.13
N PRO A 100 -20.09 -12.15 9.64
CA PRO A 100 -20.43 -11.00 8.81
C PRO A 100 -19.26 -10.60 7.91
N PRO A 101 -19.52 -10.16 6.66
CA PRO A 101 -18.46 -9.69 5.79
C PRO A 101 -17.79 -8.45 6.38
N PRO A 102 -16.46 -8.30 6.24
CA PRO A 102 -15.78 -7.09 6.67
C PRO A 102 -16.29 -5.89 5.87
N ALA A 103 -16.21 -4.69 6.46
CA ALA A 103 -16.59 -3.47 5.76
C ALA A 103 -15.81 -3.32 4.44
N PRO A 104 -16.38 -2.70 3.39
CA PRO A 104 -15.67 -2.46 2.14
C PRO A 104 -14.60 -1.36 2.30
N LEU A 105 -13.46 -1.49 1.60
CA LEU A 105 -12.44 -0.45 1.57
C LEU A 105 -12.75 0.51 0.41
N VAL A 106 -13.10 1.75 0.74
CA VAL A 106 -13.43 2.78 -0.26
C VAL A 106 -12.13 3.44 -0.74
N VAL A 107 -11.53 2.89 -1.79
CA VAL A 107 -10.29 3.45 -2.36
C VAL A 107 -10.60 4.75 -3.11
N PRO A 108 -9.87 5.86 -2.85
CA PRO A 108 -10.06 7.10 -3.59
C PRO A 108 -9.91 6.91 -5.12
N PRO A 109 -10.72 7.58 -5.96
CA PRO A 109 -10.70 7.36 -7.42
C PRO A 109 -9.32 7.56 -8.06
N ALA A 110 -8.56 8.56 -7.61
CA ALA A 110 -7.21 8.82 -8.11
C ALA A 110 -6.25 7.66 -7.77
N VAL A 111 -6.35 7.08 -6.57
CA VAL A 111 -5.58 5.91 -6.16
C VAL A 111 -5.99 4.68 -6.96
N MET A 112 -7.29 4.48 -7.20
CA MET A 112 -7.78 3.36 -8.02
C MET A 112 -7.23 3.44 -9.45
N ALA A 113 -7.23 4.63 -10.04
CA ALA A 113 -6.63 4.87 -11.36
C ALA A 113 -5.12 4.57 -11.37
N ALA A 114 -4.40 4.99 -10.33
CA ALA A 114 -2.97 4.73 -10.18
C ALA A 114 -2.65 3.23 -10.00
N ILE A 115 -3.46 2.49 -9.21
CA ILE A 115 -3.36 1.02 -9.09
C ILE A 115 -3.55 0.36 -10.45
N LYS A 116 -4.58 0.78 -11.21
CA LYS A 116 -4.83 0.24 -12.55
C LYS A 116 -3.61 0.47 -13.46
N ALA A 117 -3.10 1.70 -13.52
CA ALA A 117 -1.92 2.03 -14.32
C ALA A 117 -0.67 1.23 -13.90
N HIS A 118 -0.48 1.04 -12.59
CA HIS A 118 0.63 0.23 -12.06
C HIS A 118 0.56 -1.23 -12.54
N ARG A 119 -0.63 -1.84 -12.50
CA ARG A 119 -0.88 -3.21 -12.96
C ARG A 119 -0.69 -3.35 -14.47
N ASP A 120 -1.23 -2.42 -15.25
CA ASP A 120 -1.09 -2.41 -16.71
C ASP A 120 0.41 -2.33 -17.09
N ALA A 121 1.17 -1.43 -16.46
CA ALA A 121 2.61 -1.31 -16.69
C ALA A 121 3.41 -2.56 -16.26
N ALA A 122 2.97 -3.27 -15.20
CA ALA A 122 3.59 -4.51 -14.78
C ALA A 122 3.35 -5.65 -15.79
N LEU A 123 2.14 -5.72 -16.34
CA LEU A 123 1.76 -6.67 -17.38
C LEU A 123 2.55 -6.43 -18.67
N GLU A 124 2.68 -5.17 -19.12
CA GLU A 124 3.54 -4.84 -20.27
C GLU A 124 5.00 -5.27 -20.06
N ARG A 125 5.55 -5.02 -18.87
CA ARG A 125 6.91 -5.46 -18.50
C ARG A 125 7.07 -6.98 -18.49
N ALA A 126 6.02 -7.72 -18.14
CA ALA A 126 6.02 -9.18 -18.18
C ALA A 126 5.94 -9.71 -19.62
N LEU A 127 5.06 -9.13 -20.45
CA LEU A 127 4.91 -9.50 -21.87
C LEU A 127 6.20 -9.24 -22.66
N ARG A 128 6.85 -8.09 -22.48
CA ARG A 128 8.15 -7.79 -23.13
C ARG A 128 9.24 -8.80 -22.75
N ARG A 129 9.27 -9.25 -21.49
CA ARG A 129 10.23 -10.26 -21.04
C ARG A 129 9.95 -11.64 -21.65
N ARG A 130 8.68 -12.00 -21.79
CA ARG A 130 8.25 -13.27 -22.41
C ARG A 130 8.54 -13.29 -23.92
N GLY A 131 8.30 -12.19 -24.63
CA GLY A 131 8.58 -12.08 -26.06
C GLY A 131 10.07 -12.07 -26.41
N ARG A 132 10.96 -11.79 -25.46
CA ARG A 132 12.42 -11.87 -25.65
C ARG A 132 13.00 -13.27 -25.38
N GLY A 133 12.18 -14.20 -24.87
CA GLY A 133 12.60 -15.55 -24.49
C GLY A 133 12.59 -16.58 -25.63
N ASP A 134 11.90 -16.31 -26.73
CA ASP A 134 11.77 -17.23 -27.87
C ASP A 134 12.54 -16.82 -29.13
N GLU A 135 13.09 -15.60 -29.19
CA GLU A 135 13.89 -15.12 -30.33
C GLU A 135 15.20 -14.49 -29.83
N GLY A 136 16.29 -15.28 -29.82
CA GLY A 136 17.64 -14.72 -29.68
C GLY A 136 18.54 -15.38 -28.64
N GLY A 137 18.68 -16.71 -28.65
CA GLY A 137 19.82 -17.41 -28.06
C GLY A 137 21.08 -17.29 -28.93
N GLY A 138 21.46 -16.08 -29.32
CA GLY A 138 22.76 -15.75 -29.91
C GLY A 138 23.63 -15.11 -28.84
N GLY A 139 24.02 -15.91 -27.84
CA GLY A 139 25.05 -15.47 -26.90
C GLY A 139 26.38 -15.27 -27.63
N PRO A 140 27.24 -14.32 -27.23
CA PRO A 140 28.60 -14.27 -27.75
C PRO A 140 29.28 -15.61 -27.46
N ASP A 141 29.84 -16.24 -28.50
CA ASP A 141 30.65 -17.46 -28.39
C ASP A 141 31.72 -17.26 -27.31
N LEU A 142 31.64 -18.05 -26.25
CA LEU A 142 32.75 -18.22 -25.31
C LEU A 142 33.83 -19.02 -26.04
N VAL A 143 34.71 -18.32 -26.75
CA VAL A 143 35.93 -18.87 -27.31
C VAL A 143 36.74 -19.46 -26.13
N PRO A 144 37.09 -20.77 -26.13
CA PRO A 144 37.96 -21.32 -25.10
C PRO A 144 39.34 -20.69 -25.24
N THR A 145 39.72 -19.83 -24.30
CA THR A 145 41.10 -19.35 -24.18
C THR A 145 41.94 -20.47 -23.59
N ALA A 146 42.93 -20.93 -24.37
CA ALA A 146 43.89 -21.94 -23.97
C ALA A 146 44.61 -21.57 -22.65
N PRO A 147 44.98 -22.55 -21.81
CA PRO A 147 45.64 -22.28 -20.54
C PRO A 147 47.04 -21.74 -20.81
N THR A 148 47.26 -20.45 -20.56
CA THR A 148 48.62 -19.89 -20.60
C THR A 148 49.27 -20.18 -19.27
N ALA A 149 50.25 -21.08 -19.29
CA ALA A 149 51.14 -21.40 -18.19
C ALA A 149 51.78 -20.12 -17.60
N GLY A 150 51.83 -20.03 -16.27
CA GLY A 150 52.38 -18.89 -15.55
C GLY A 150 53.90 -18.73 -15.74
N PRO A 151 54.43 -17.49 -15.62
CA PRO A 151 55.86 -17.28 -15.46
C PRO A 151 56.29 -17.39 -13.97
N PRO A 152 57.55 -17.79 -13.70
CA PRO A 152 58.02 -18.20 -12.37
C PRO A 152 58.32 -17.02 -11.43
N PRO A 153 58.41 -17.26 -10.11
CA PRO A 153 58.70 -16.21 -9.12
C PRO A 153 60.14 -15.69 -9.26
N GLY A 154 60.26 -14.36 -9.38
CA GLY A 154 61.53 -13.64 -9.29
C GLY A 154 62.07 -13.62 -7.85
N ARG A 155 63.40 -13.64 -7.76
CA ARG A 155 64.26 -13.68 -6.57
C ARG A 155 63.92 -12.67 -5.48
#